data_AF-A0A7V9D347-F1
#
_entry.id   AF-A0A7V9D347-F1
#
_cell.length_a   1.000
_cell.length_b   1.000
_cell.length_c   1.000
_cell.angle_alpha   90.00
_cell.angle_beta   90.00
_cell.angle_gamma   90.00
#
_symmetry.space_group_name_H-M   'P 1'
#
loop_
_entity.id
_entity.type
_entity.pdbx_description
1 polymer ?
#
loop_
_entity_poly.entity_id
_entity_poly.type
_entity_poly.pdbx_seq_one_letter_code
_entity_poly.pdbx_strand_id
1 'polypeptide(L)'
;MLVAVSPFAVLRDSVVLLNVTALHIPDGFLNLPISILAWLATAALLAVAIRRTRGELGERQVPLMGVMAAFIFAAQMINFPVAGGTSGHLLGGALAAITLGPWPAMLVMASVVGVQALLFQDGGLVVMGANILNMGFLTALIGYGLYRATAGGPRRLRLAVAGIAAWLSVMAGALATSLQLWLSGTSSLGVVVPAMLGVHALIGIGEALITVAALAFILRTRPDLVEAGRARGGRGWVAAGLAV
;
A
#
# COMPACT_ATOMS: atom_id res chain seq x y z
N MET A 1 -19.30 -43.06 3.03
CA MET A 1 -20.08 -42.05 2.30
C MET A 1 -19.11 -40.95 1.85
N LEU A 2 -18.47 -41.14 0.68
CA LEU A 2 -17.59 -40.14 0.07
C LEU A 2 -18.50 -39.10 -0.59
N VAL A 3 -18.54 -37.88 -0.06
CA VAL A 3 -19.17 -36.75 -0.74
C VAL A 3 -18.29 -36.43 -1.95
N ALA A 4 -18.77 -36.78 -3.14
CA ALA A 4 -18.14 -36.36 -4.40
C ALA A 4 -18.28 -34.84 -4.51
N VAL A 5 -17.24 -34.11 -4.09
CA VAL A 5 -17.13 -32.68 -4.32
C VAL A 5 -17.05 -32.50 -5.84
N SER A 6 -18.07 -31.86 -6.43
CA SER A 6 -18.12 -31.67 -7.87
C SER A 6 -16.87 -30.93 -8.36
N PRO A 7 -16.27 -31.29 -9.52
CA PRO A 7 -15.12 -30.59 -10.08
C PRO A 7 -15.37 -29.08 -10.24
N PHE A 8 -16.63 -28.69 -10.47
CA PHE A 8 -17.07 -27.30 -10.57
C PHE A 8 -17.01 -26.55 -9.24
N ALA A 9 -17.28 -27.21 -8.10
CA ALA A 9 -17.14 -26.58 -6.78
C ALA A 9 -15.67 -26.33 -6.45
N VAL A 10 -14.79 -27.30 -6.72
CA VAL A 10 -13.34 -27.15 -6.53
C VAL A 10 -12.79 -26.02 -7.41
N LEU A 11 -13.22 -25.92 -8.67
CA LEU A 11 -12.83 -24.82 -9.57
C LEU A 11 -13.36 -23.47 -9.10
N ARG A 12 -14.59 -23.40 -8.58
CA ARG A 12 -15.17 -22.17 -8.04
C ARG A 12 -14.43 -21.71 -6.79
N ASP A 13 -14.12 -22.62 -5.88
CA ASP A 13 -13.36 -22.33 -4.65
C ASP A 13 -11.92 -21.93 -4.98
N SER A 14 -11.30 -22.55 -5.99
CA SER A 14 -9.95 -22.19 -6.45
C SER A 14 -9.92 -20.80 -7.11
N VAL A 15 -10.91 -20.47 -7.94
CA VAL A 15 -11.03 -19.14 -8.57
C VAL A 15 -11.35 -18.08 -7.52
N VAL A 16 -12.20 -18.39 -6.53
CA VAL A 16 -12.49 -17.50 -5.40
C VAL A 16 -11.23 -17.27 -4.58
N LEU A 17 -10.47 -18.32 -4.23
CA LEU A 17 -9.22 -18.19 -3.47
C LEU A 17 -8.16 -17.37 -4.23
N LEU A 18 -8.02 -17.59 -5.55
CA LEU A 18 -7.11 -16.79 -6.39
C LEU A 18 -7.49 -15.30 -6.38
N ASN A 19 -8.78 -14.98 -6.50
CA ASN A 19 -9.27 -13.60 -6.49
C ASN A 19 -9.24 -12.96 -5.10
N VAL A 20 -9.37 -13.75 -4.03
CA VAL A 20 -9.34 -13.27 -2.63
C VAL A 20 -7.93 -12.84 -2.22
N THR A 21 -6.88 -13.33 -2.89
CA THR A 21 -5.49 -13.00 -2.57
C THR A 21 -4.94 -11.76 -3.28
N ALA A 22 -5.70 -11.15 -4.19
CA ALA A 22 -5.32 -9.89 -4.83
C ALA A 22 -5.48 -8.71 -3.86
N LEU A 23 -4.46 -7.86 -3.76
CA LEU A 23 -4.55 -6.66 -2.93
C LEU A 23 -5.38 -5.55 -3.59
N HIS A 24 -5.32 -5.44 -4.91
CA HIS A 24 -6.26 -4.62 -5.68
C HIS A 24 -7.63 -5.28 -5.67
N ILE A 25 -8.56 -4.69 -4.92
CA ILE A 25 -9.92 -5.19 -4.80
C ILE A 25 -10.66 -4.85 -6.12
N PRO A 26 -11.26 -5.84 -6.81
CA PRO A 26 -12.11 -5.60 -7.98
C PRO A 26 -13.50 -5.09 -7.59
N ASP A 27 -14.20 -4.46 -8.54
CA ASP A 27 -15.61 -4.09 -8.33
C ASP A 27 -16.47 -5.34 -8.10
N GLY A 28 -17.46 -5.21 -7.21
CA GLY A 28 -18.32 -6.32 -6.79
C GLY A 28 -17.80 -7.14 -5.60
N PHE A 29 -16.57 -6.91 -5.15
CA PHE A 29 -15.99 -7.60 -3.98
C PHE A 29 -16.24 -6.88 -2.66
N LEU A 30 -16.52 -5.58 -2.67
CA LEU A 30 -17.03 -4.87 -1.50
C LEU A 30 -18.49 -4.49 -1.72
N ASN A 31 -19.27 -4.51 -0.65
CA ASN A 31 -20.62 -3.98 -0.70
C ASN A 31 -20.58 -2.44 -0.76
N LEU A 32 -21.70 -1.86 -1.20
CA LEU A 32 -21.80 -0.42 -1.41
C LEU A 32 -21.53 0.39 -0.11
N PRO A 33 -22.07 0.03 1.07
CA PRO A 33 -21.76 0.74 2.32
C PRO A 33 -20.27 0.82 2.64
N ILE A 34 -19.55 -0.31 2.58
CA ILE A 34 -18.11 -0.35 2.85
C ILE A 34 -17.33 0.46 1.81
N SER A 35 -17.73 0.37 0.54
CA SER A 35 -17.12 1.14 -0.55
C SER A 35 -17.27 2.66 -0.35
N ILE A 36 -18.47 3.12 0.04
CA ILE A 36 -18.75 4.53 0.34
C ILE A 36 -17.91 5.00 1.53
N LEU A 37 -17.87 4.22 2.62
CA LEU A 37 -17.06 4.57 3.80
C LEU A 37 -15.58 4.70 3.46
N ALA A 38 -15.05 3.77 2.65
CA ALA A 38 -13.67 3.83 2.18
C ALA A 38 -13.41 5.07 1.33
N TRP A 39 -14.33 5.45 0.44
CA TRP A 39 -14.24 6.68 -0.33
C TRP A 39 -14.29 7.94 0.55
N LEU A 40 -15.17 7.99 1.55
CA LEU A 40 -15.25 9.12 2.48
C LEU A 40 -13.94 9.30 3.26
N ALA A 41 -13.39 8.20 3.81
CA ALA A 41 -12.11 8.22 4.50
C ALA A 41 -10.96 8.63 3.58
N THR A 42 -10.93 8.09 2.35
CA THR A 42 -9.96 8.47 1.32
C THR A 42 -10.03 9.94 0.99
N ALA A 43 -11.23 10.47 0.71
CA ALA A 43 -11.44 11.86 0.35
C ALA A 43 -11.01 12.81 1.48
N ALA A 44 -11.32 12.47 2.73
CA ALA A 44 -10.91 13.25 3.90
C ALA A 44 -9.38 13.31 4.03
N LEU A 45 -8.70 12.16 3.96
CA LEU A 45 -7.24 12.09 4.04
C LEU A 45 -6.56 12.74 2.84
N LEU A 46 -7.11 12.57 1.65
CA LEU A 46 -6.60 13.22 0.44
C LEU A 46 -6.72 14.74 0.56
N ALA A 47 -7.84 15.25 1.07
CA ALA A 47 -8.01 16.69 1.33
C ALA A 47 -6.97 17.20 2.33
N VAL A 48 -6.67 16.45 3.39
CA VAL A 48 -5.61 16.79 4.35
C VAL A 48 -4.23 16.76 3.68
N ALA A 49 -3.93 15.72 2.90
CA ALA A 49 -2.67 15.57 2.19
C ALA A 49 -2.44 16.71 1.20
N ILE A 50 -3.46 17.11 0.45
CA ILE A 50 -3.43 18.27 -0.45
C ILE A 50 -3.12 19.54 0.36
N ARG A 51 -3.88 19.83 1.43
CA ARG A 51 -3.69 21.03 2.24
C ARG A 51 -2.29 21.12 2.85
N ARG A 52 -1.77 20.00 3.36
CA ARG A 52 -0.43 19.92 3.94
C ARG A 52 0.68 20.08 2.90
N THR A 53 0.42 19.62 1.68
CA THR A 53 1.40 19.69 0.58
C THR A 53 1.40 21.06 -0.11
N ARG A 54 0.27 21.79 -0.13
CA ARG A 54 0.05 23.02 -0.93
C ARG A 54 0.96 24.22 -0.60
N GLY A 55 1.77 24.16 0.46
CA GLY A 55 2.77 25.18 0.80
C GLY A 55 4.22 24.67 0.87
N GLU A 56 4.44 23.38 0.62
CA GLU A 56 5.73 22.72 0.82
C GLU A 56 6.38 22.26 -0.51
N LEU A 57 5.67 22.38 -1.64
CA LEU A 57 6.18 21.99 -2.95
C LEU A 57 7.03 23.09 -3.57
N GLY A 58 8.35 22.91 -3.54
CA GLY A 58 9.28 23.70 -4.37
C GLY A 58 9.35 23.19 -5.82
N GLU A 59 9.98 23.94 -6.71
CA GLU A 59 10.11 23.64 -8.15
C GLU A 59 10.65 22.22 -8.44
N ARG A 60 11.53 21.70 -7.59
CA ARG A 60 12.14 20.37 -7.76
C ARG A 60 11.29 19.22 -7.22
N GLN A 61 10.29 19.51 -6.38
CA GLN A 61 9.56 18.48 -5.64
C GLN A 61 8.47 17.81 -6.48
N VAL A 62 7.78 18.58 -7.33
CA VAL A 62 6.76 18.05 -8.23
C VAL A 62 7.37 17.05 -9.23
N PRO A 63 8.52 17.33 -9.90
CA PRO A 63 9.20 16.32 -10.71
C PRO A 63 9.58 15.05 -9.94
N LEU A 64 10.08 15.19 -8.71
CA LEU A 64 10.44 14.04 -7.87
C LEU A 64 9.23 13.17 -7.51
N MET A 65 8.07 13.80 -7.24
CA MET A 65 6.81 13.07 -7.03
C MET A 65 6.41 12.31 -8.30
N GLY A 66 6.55 12.93 -9.48
CA GLY A 66 6.28 12.28 -10.77
C GLY A 66 7.19 11.09 -11.05
N VAL A 67 8.50 11.22 -10.82
CA VAL A 67 9.46 10.12 -10.96
C VAL A 67 9.16 8.99 -9.98
N MET A 68 8.84 9.32 -8.73
CA MET A 68 8.43 8.31 -7.73
C MET A 68 7.15 7.61 -8.15
N ALA A 69 6.15 8.34 -8.65
CA ALA A 69 4.91 7.77 -9.16
C ALA A 69 5.17 6.81 -10.33
N ALA A 70 5.98 7.21 -11.31
CA ALA A 70 6.34 6.36 -12.45
C ALA A 70 7.11 5.10 -12.01
N PHE A 71 8.05 5.24 -11.06
CA PHE A 71 8.79 4.11 -10.51
C PHE A 71 7.86 3.12 -9.80
N ILE A 72 6.99 3.61 -8.91
CA ILE A 72 6.05 2.77 -8.17
C ILE A 72 5.08 2.10 -9.13
N PHE A 73 4.46 2.86 -10.05
CA PHE A 73 3.58 2.29 -11.07
C PHE A 73 4.26 1.16 -11.84
N ALA A 74 5.48 1.39 -12.36
CA ALA A 74 6.23 0.37 -13.09
C ALA A 74 6.57 -0.84 -12.21
N ALA A 75 6.95 -0.61 -10.94
CA ALA A 75 7.25 -1.67 -9.99
C ALA A 75 6.01 -2.51 -9.62
N GLN A 76 4.82 -1.89 -9.58
CA GLN A 76 3.55 -2.57 -9.34
C GLN A 76 3.06 -3.37 -10.53
N MET A 77 3.42 -2.98 -11.76
CA MET A 77 3.10 -3.75 -12.96
C MET A 77 3.96 -5.02 -13.10
N ILE A 78 5.06 -5.13 -12.34
CA ILE A 78 5.85 -6.36 -12.26
C ILE A 78 5.14 -7.33 -11.32
N ASN A 79 4.26 -8.15 -11.89
CA ASN A 79 3.64 -9.26 -11.19
C ASN A 79 4.61 -10.45 -11.15
N PHE A 80 4.83 -11.00 -9.97
CA PHE A 80 5.63 -12.22 -9.78
C PHE A 80 4.78 -13.33 -9.18
N PRO A 81 4.92 -14.59 -9.65
CA PRO A 81 4.22 -15.72 -9.06
C PRO A 81 4.74 -15.96 -7.63
N VAL A 82 3.81 -16.10 -6.67
CA VAL A 82 4.15 -16.31 -5.26
C VAL A 82 3.83 -17.74 -4.83
N ALA A 83 2.67 -17.98 -4.25
CA ALA A 83 2.25 -19.27 -3.72
C ALA A 83 0.77 -19.49 -4.00
N GLY A 84 0.36 -20.73 -4.27
CA GLY A 84 -1.04 -21.05 -4.56
C GLY A 84 -1.58 -20.49 -5.89
N GLY A 85 -0.70 -20.21 -6.86
CA GLY A 85 -1.09 -19.64 -8.17
C GLY A 85 -1.35 -18.14 -8.15
N THR A 86 -1.07 -17.47 -7.02
CA THR A 86 -1.32 -16.05 -6.82
C THR A 86 -0.15 -15.21 -7.34
N SER A 87 -0.45 -14.07 -7.97
CA SER A 87 0.55 -13.08 -8.36
C SER A 87 0.65 -12.00 -7.31
N GLY A 88 1.86 -11.72 -6.84
CA GLY A 88 2.16 -10.60 -5.97
C GLY A 88 2.73 -9.43 -6.76
N HIS A 89 2.51 -8.23 -6.25
CA HIS A 89 3.19 -7.02 -6.71
C HIS A 89 3.62 -6.18 -5.51
N LEU A 90 4.52 -5.24 -5.77
CA LEU A 90 5.01 -4.30 -4.76
C LEU A 90 3.93 -3.29 -4.36
N LEU A 91 4.07 -2.61 -3.23
CA LEU A 91 3.11 -1.57 -2.81
C LEU A 91 3.73 -0.17 -2.94
N GLY A 92 5.00 0.01 -2.58
CA GLY A 92 5.76 1.25 -2.78
C GLY A 92 5.42 2.41 -1.84
N GLY A 93 4.31 2.38 -1.11
CA GLY A 93 3.88 3.48 -0.25
C GLY A 93 4.83 3.78 0.91
N ALA A 94 5.47 2.76 1.50
CA ALA A 94 6.48 2.97 2.54
C ALA A 94 7.73 3.69 2.00
N LEU A 95 8.25 3.24 0.86
CA LEU A 95 9.39 3.88 0.18
C LEU A 95 9.07 5.32 -0.23
N ALA A 96 7.87 5.55 -0.79
CA ALA A 96 7.38 6.88 -1.16
C ALA A 96 7.37 7.79 0.06
N ALA A 97 6.78 7.35 1.17
CA ALA A 97 6.62 8.16 2.37
C ALA A 97 7.94 8.45 3.08
N ILE A 98 8.86 7.48 3.11
CA ILE A 98 10.21 7.69 3.66
C ILE A 98 10.99 8.73 2.85
N THR A 99 10.81 8.74 1.52
CA THR A 99 11.57 9.61 0.61
C THR A 99 10.95 11.00 0.45
N LEU A 100 9.62 11.08 0.34
CA LEU A 100 8.89 12.31 0.04
C LEU A 100 8.18 12.92 1.26
N GLY A 101 8.14 12.21 2.38
CA GLY A 101 7.24 12.52 3.48
C GLY A 101 5.83 11.93 3.26
N PRO A 102 5.01 11.85 4.33
CA PRO A 102 3.75 11.10 4.28
C PRO A 102 2.70 11.74 3.37
N TRP A 103 2.57 13.08 3.38
CA TRP A 103 1.53 13.77 2.60
C TRP A 103 1.78 13.72 1.09
N PRO A 104 2.98 14.05 0.57
CA PRO A 104 3.23 13.94 -0.86
C PRO A 104 3.19 12.48 -1.34
N ALA A 105 3.60 11.52 -0.50
CA ALA A 105 3.49 10.10 -0.81
C ALA A 105 2.04 9.63 -0.95
N MET A 106 1.13 10.09 -0.10
CA MET A 106 -0.30 9.80 -0.24
C MET A 106 -0.85 10.32 -1.58
N LEU A 107 -0.45 11.53 -2.01
CA LEU A 107 -0.86 12.06 -3.32
C LEU A 107 -0.30 11.24 -4.48
N VAL A 108 0.97 10.82 -4.38
CA VAL A 108 1.61 9.92 -5.36
C VAL A 108 0.85 8.61 -5.45
N MET A 109 0.60 7.95 -4.32
CA MET A 109 -0.08 6.65 -4.29
C MET A 109 -1.52 6.74 -4.79
N ALA A 110 -2.27 7.78 -4.42
CA ALA A 110 -3.62 8.01 -4.94
C ALA A 110 -3.60 8.19 -6.48
N SER A 111 -2.59 8.88 -7.01
CA SER A 111 -2.44 9.06 -8.46
C SER A 111 -2.10 7.75 -9.16
N VAL A 112 -1.18 6.95 -8.60
CA VAL A 112 -0.78 5.66 -9.15
C VAL A 112 -1.96 4.69 -9.19
N VAL A 113 -2.65 4.50 -8.06
CA VAL A 113 -3.84 3.63 -7.98
C VAL A 113 -4.97 4.16 -8.86
N GLY A 114 -5.13 5.48 -8.95
CA GLY A 114 -6.11 6.10 -9.84
C GLY A 114 -5.85 5.78 -11.31
N VAL A 115 -4.59 5.89 -11.76
CA VAL A 115 -4.19 5.53 -13.13
C VAL A 115 -4.37 4.04 -13.39
N GLN A 116 -3.99 3.18 -12.43
CA GLN A 116 -4.18 1.73 -12.52
C GLN A 116 -5.65 1.35 -12.74
N ALA A 117 -6.55 1.90 -11.92
CA ALA A 117 -7.98 1.61 -12.04
C ALA A 117 -8.59 2.19 -13.32
N LEU A 118 -8.21 3.41 -13.72
CA LEU A 118 -8.82 4.10 -14.87
C LEU A 118 -8.30 3.62 -16.23
N LEU A 119 -7.00 3.35 -16.36
CA LEU A 119 -6.37 3.06 -17.66
C LEU A 119 -5.99 1.60 -17.84
N PHE A 120 -5.70 0.89 -16.76
CA PHE A 120 -5.23 -0.49 -16.80
C PHE A 120 -6.26 -1.50 -16.29
N GLN A 121 -7.41 -1.01 -15.80
CA GLN A 121 -8.46 -1.83 -15.18
C GLN A 121 -7.93 -2.74 -14.06
N ASP A 122 -6.90 -2.26 -13.35
CA ASP A 122 -6.29 -2.96 -12.22
C ASP A 122 -6.92 -2.45 -10.92
N GLY A 123 -7.89 -3.21 -10.41
CA GLY A 123 -8.79 -2.81 -9.33
C GLY A 123 -10.10 -2.18 -9.80
N GLY A 124 -11.06 -2.03 -8.89
CA GLY A 124 -12.38 -1.48 -9.17
C GLY A 124 -12.51 0.03 -8.91
N LEU A 125 -13.41 0.70 -9.64
CA LEU A 125 -13.66 2.14 -9.48
C LEU A 125 -14.55 2.44 -8.27
N VAL A 126 -15.54 1.59 -7.99
CA VAL A 126 -16.43 1.74 -6.84
C VAL A 126 -15.65 1.52 -5.55
N VAL A 127 -14.70 0.59 -5.58
CA VAL A 127 -13.85 0.24 -4.44
C VAL A 127 -12.49 0.96 -4.43
N MET A 128 -12.24 1.89 -5.36
CA MET A 128 -10.94 2.56 -5.51
C MET A 128 -10.50 3.27 -4.23
N GLY A 129 -11.44 3.83 -3.46
CA GLY A 129 -11.14 4.40 -2.13
C GLY A 129 -10.49 3.38 -1.19
N ALA A 130 -11.00 2.14 -1.16
CA ALA A 130 -10.41 1.08 -0.33
C ALA A 130 -8.99 0.72 -0.79
N ASN A 131 -8.77 0.62 -2.10
CA ASN A 131 -7.45 0.34 -2.67
C ASN A 131 -6.45 1.46 -2.32
N ILE A 132 -6.84 2.73 -2.45
CA ILE A 132 -6.00 3.88 -2.07
C ILE A 132 -5.69 3.87 -0.57
N LEU A 133 -6.66 3.55 0.30
CA LEU A 133 -6.42 3.45 1.74
C LEU A 133 -5.42 2.36 2.08
N ASN A 134 -5.67 1.15 1.60
CA ASN A 134 -4.90 -0.04 1.97
C ASN A 134 -3.48 0.02 1.43
N MET A 135 -3.32 0.40 0.16
CA MET A 135 -2.05 0.34 -0.54
C MET A 135 -1.27 1.65 -0.49
N GLY A 136 -1.97 2.78 -0.39
CA GLY A 136 -1.37 4.11 -0.41
C GLY A 136 -1.22 4.71 0.98
N PHE A 137 -2.32 4.90 1.69
CA PHE A 137 -2.31 5.75 2.88
C PHE A 137 -1.82 4.98 4.11
N LEU A 138 -2.36 3.79 4.35
CA LEU A 138 -1.95 2.93 5.46
C LEU A 138 -0.47 2.57 5.37
N THR A 139 0.01 2.24 4.17
CA THR A 139 1.41 1.89 3.96
C THR A 139 2.35 3.08 4.16
N ALA A 140 1.97 4.26 3.68
CA ALA A 140 2.71 5.50 3.87
C ALA A 140 2.82 5.88 5.36
N LEU A 141 1.71 5.74 6.10
CA LEU A 141 1.66 6.04 7.54
C LEU A 141 2.57 5.11 8.35
N ILE A 142 2.49 3.80 8.12
CA ILE A 142 3.31 2.81 8.83
C ILE A 142 4.79 2.99 8.46
N GLY A 143 5.07 3.08 7.15
CA GLY A 143 6.42 3.26 6.61
C GLY A 143 7.11 4.49 7.20
N TYR A 144 6.46 5.64 7.11
CA TYR A 144 7.01 6.89 7.63
C TYR A 144 7.07 6.93 9.15
N GLY A 145 6.02 6.45 9.82
CA GLY A 145 5.88 6.49 11.28
C GLY A 145 6.92 5.66 12.01
N LEU A 146 7.22 4.46 11.52
CA LEU A 146 8.30 3.64 12.08
C LEU A 146 9.67 4.19 11.70
N TYR A 147 9.87 4.61 10.44
CA TYR A 147 11.16 5.12 9.99
C TYR A 147 11.59 6.40 10.72
N ARG A 148 10.66 7.32 11.03
CA ARG A 148 11.00 8.54 11.76
C ARG A 148 11.37 8.29 13.23
N ALA A 149 10.95 7.18 13.83
CA ALA A 149 11.34 6.81 15.20
C ALA A 149 12.85 6.56 15.31
N THR A 150 13.54 6.35 14.18
CA THR A 150 15.00 6.24 14.08
C THR A 150 15.70 7.55 13.72
N ALA A 151 15.04 8.70 13.91
CA ALA A 151 15.65 10.01 13.68
C ALA A 151 16.90 10.18 14.57
N GLY A 152 18.00 10.65 13.98
CA GLY A 152 19.30 10.77 14.67
C GLY A 152 20.06 9.44 14.89
N GLY A 153 19.45 8.29 14.58
CA GLY A 153 20.10 6.99 14.69
C GLY A 153 21.10 6.69 13.56
N PRO A 154 21.98 5.69 13.76
CA PRO A 154 22.97 5.30 12.76
C PRO A 154 22.31 4.77 11.49
N ARG A 155 22.99 4.93 10.35
CA ARG A 155 22.48 4.53 9.03
C ARG A 155 21.99 3.07 8.99
N ARG A 156 22.69 2.15 9.64
CA ARG A 156 22.32 0.72 9.69
C ARG A 156 20.95 0.51 10.36
N LEU A 157 20.69 1.19 11.48
CA LEU A 157 19.40 1.14 12.17
C LEU A 157 18.28 1.70 11.29
N ARG A 158 18.51 2.85 10.64
CA ARG A 158 17.53 3.47 9.73
C ARG A 158 17.14 2.53 8.59
N LEU A 159 18.12 1.86 7.97
CA LEU A 159 17.85 0.91 6.89
C LEU A 159 17.12 -0.34 7.40
N ALA A 160 17.52 -0.89 8.54
CA ALA A 160 16.84 -2.04 9.14
C ALA A 160 15.37 -1.72 9.45
N VAL A 161 15.09 -0.57 10.08
CA VAL A 161 13.72 -0.15 10.39
C VAL A 161 12.93 0.19 9.12
N ALA A 162 13.56 0.73 8.06
CA ALA A 162 12.87 0.92 6.79
C ALA A 162 12.37 -0.40 6.19
N GLY A 163 13.19 -1.45 6.22
CA GLY A 163 12.79 -2.78 5.76
C GLY A 163 11.67 -3.39 6.60
N ILE A 164 11.79 -3.32 7.94
CA ILE A 164 10.74 -3.79 8.86
C ILE A 164 9.43 -3.01 8.64
N ALA A 165 9.51 -1.69 8.48
CA ALA A 165 8.35 -0.84 8.26
C ALA A 165 7.67 -1.14 6.93
N ALA A 166 8.45 -1.38 5.87
CA ALA A 166 7.95 -1.81 4.57
C ALA A 166 7.22 -3.16 4.67
N TRP A 167 7.81 -4.16 5.32
CA TRP A 167 7.17 -5.46 5.53
C TRP A 167 5.86 -5.34 6.32
N LEU A 168 5.89 -4.64 7.46
CA LEU A 168 4.70 -4.40 8.29
C LEU A 168 3.61 -3.62 7.55
N SER A 169 4.00 -2.69 6.69
CA SER A 169 3.06 -1.92 5.87
C SER A 169 2.27 -2.80 4.90
N VAL A 170 2.94 -3.79 4.29
CA VAL A 170 2.29 -4.78 3.42
C VAL A 170 1.35 -5.67 4.22
N MET A 171 1.76 -6.09 5.42
CA MET A 171 0.92 -6.88 6.34
C MET A 171 -0.33 -6.13 6.76
N ALA A 172 -0.20 -4.85 7.09
CA ALA A 172 -1.33 -4.02 7.47
C ALA A 172 -2.28 -3.80 6.29
N GLY A 173 -1.77 -3.56 5.07
CA GLY A 173 -2.59 -3.46 3.86
C GLY A 173 -3.36 -4.75 3.57
N ALA A 174 -2.70 -5.90 3.70
CA ALA A 174 -3.32 -7.21 3.52
C ALA A 174 -4.39 -7.51 4.59
N LEU A 175 -4.12 -7.15 5.85
CA LEU A 175 -5.10 -7.27 6.93
C LEU A 175 -6.31 -6.35 6.70
N ALA A 176 -6.09 -5.08 6.35
CA ALA A 176 -7.16 -4.12 6.08
C ALA A 176 -8.07 -4.59 4.95
N THR A 177 -7.47 -5.10 3.86
CA THR A 177 -8.20 -5.71 2.73
C THR A 177 -9.02 -6.91 3.20
N SER A 178 -8.41 -7.80 4.00
CA SER A 178 -9.10 -8.98 4.55
C SER A 178 -10.31 -8.60 5.40
N LEU A 179 -10.18 -7.57 6.24
CA LEU A 179 -11.27 -7.07 7.07
C LEU A 179 -12.38 -6.44 6.22
N GLN A 180 -12.05 -5.68 5.18
CA GLN A 180 -13.04 -5.09 4.27
C GLN A 180 -13.83 -6.16 3.50
N LEU A 181 -13.16 -7.21 3.03
CA LEU A 181 -13.81 -8.36 2.37
C LEU A 181 -14.73 -9.11 3.35
N TRP A 182 -14.29 -9.31 4.58
CA TRP A 182 -15.12 -9.94 5.61
C TRP A 182 -16.33 -9.08 6.00
N LEU A 183 -16.14 -7.78 6.26
CA LEU A 183 -17.22 -6.84 6.55
C LEU A 183 -18.21 -6.69 5.40
N SER A 184 -17.76 -6.94 4.16
CA SER A 184 -18.61 -6.95 2.98
C SER A 184 -19.41 -8.24 2.80
N GLY A 185 -19.13 -9.28 3.59
CA GLY A 185 -19.74 -10.60 3.47
C GLY A 185 -19.14 -11.46 2.35
N THR A 186 -18.05 -11.02 1.73
CA THR A 186 -17.45 -11.65 0.54
C THR A 186 -16.64 -12.88 0.89
N SER A 187 -16.03 -12.93 2.07
CA SER A 187 -15.25 -14.08 2.53
C SER A 187 -15.27 -14.19 4.06
N SER A 188 -15.21 -15.41 4.58
CA SER A 188 -15.11 -15.63 6.02
C SER A 188 -13.71 -15.28 6.54
N LEU A 189 -13.64 -14.70 7.74
CA LEU A 189 -12.39 -14.22 8.33
C LEU A 189 -11.33 -15.34 8.47
N GLY A 190 -11.77 -16.55 8.82
CA GLY A 190 -10.91 -17.73 8.95
C GLY A 190 -10.32 -18.23 7.64
N VAL A 191 -10.82 -17.78 6.48
CA VAL A 191 -10.27 -18.11 5.16
C VAL A 191 -9.42 -16.94 4.64
N VAL A 192 -9.99 -15.73 4.60
CA VAL A 192 -9.33 -14.59 3.95
C VAL A 192 -8.07 -14.13 4.67
N VAL A 193 -8.08 -14.06 6.01
CA VAL A 193 -6.93 -13.56 6.79
C VAL A 193 -5.69 -14.45 6.63
N PRO A 194 -5.74 -15.78 6.85
CA PRO A 194 -4.54 -16.60 6.67
C PRO A 194 -4.08 -16.66 5.21
N ALA A 195 -5.00 -16.65 4.24
CA ALA A 195 -4.64 -16.62 2.83
C ALA A 195 -3.93 -15.31 2.44
N MET A 196 -4.52 -14.17 2.78
CA MET A 196 -3.97 -12.85 2.48
C MET A 196 -2.65 -12.61 3.21
N LEU A 197 -2.60 -12.80 4.52
CA LEU A 197 -1.37 -12.56 5.28
C LEU A 197 -0.26 -13.55 4.90
N GLY A 198 -0.60 -14.82 4.61
CA GLY A 198 0.39 -15.82 4.20
C GLY A 198 1.12 -15.45 2.91
N VAL A 199 0.36 -15.14 1.85
CA VAL A 199 0.93 -14.72 0.56
C VAL A 199 1.66 -13.39 0.70
N HIS A 200 1.05 -12.43 1.38
CA HIS A 200 1.64 -11.10 1.51
C HIS A 200 2.88 -11.10 2.41
N ALA A 201 3.05 -12.06 3.33
CA ALA A 201 4.25 -12.16 4.15
C ALA A 201 5.49 -12.39 3.28
N LEU A 202 5.34 -13.16 2.20
CA LEU A 202 6.39 -13.38 1.19
C LEU A 202 6.59 -12.15 0.31
N ILE A 203 5.50 -11.54 -0.19
CA ILE A 203 5.55 -10.29 -0.97
C ILE A 203 6.25 -9.18 -0.17
N GLY A 204 5.92 -9.06 1.11
CA GLY A 204 6.49 -8.08 2.03
C GLY A 204 7.99 -8.22 2.21
N ILE A 205 8.56 -9.43 2.06
CA ILE A 205 10.02 -9.62 2.06
C ILE A 205 10.62 -8.94 0.83
N GLY A 206 10.01 -9.11 -0.34
CA GLY A 206 10.41 -8.41 -1.56
C GLY A 206 10.32 -6.89 -1.42
N GLU A 207 9.20 -6.39 -0.87
CA GLU A 207 8.99 -4.97 -0.58
C GLU A 207 10.06 -4.42 0.37
N ALA A 208 10.41 -5.17 1.43
CA ALA A 208 11.44 -4.78 2.38
C ALA A 208 12.82 -4.69 1.73
N LEU A 209 13.20 -5.70 0.93
CA LEU A 209 14.49 -5.73 0.23
C LEU A 209 14.59 -4.57 -0.77
N ILE A 210 13.55 -4.33 -1.56
CA ILE A 210 13.53 -3.25 -2.55
C ILE A 210 13.54 -1.89 -1.86
N THR A 211 12.74 -1.71 -0.81
CA THR A 211 12.74 -0.46 -0.02
C THR A 211 14.13 -0.19 0.55
N VAL A 212 14.79 -1.19 1.14
CA VAL A 212 16.14 -1.04 1.70
C VAL A 212 17.16 -0.75 0.61
N ALA A 213 17.10 -1.45 -0.53
CA ALA A 213 18.02 -1.25 -1.65
C ALA A 213 17.87 0.16 -2.26
N ALA A 214 16.65 0.57 -2.57
CA ALA A 214 16.33 1.89 -3.09
C ALA A 214 16.75 2.99 -2.11
N LEU A 215 16.40 2.84 -0.83
CA LEU A 215 16.77 3.81 0.20
C LEU A 215 18.28 3.86 0.43
N ALA A 216 18.97 2.72 0.40
CA ALA A 216 20.43 2.68 0.51
C ALA A 216 21.10 3.38 -0.67
N PHE A 217 20.56 3.24 -1.88
CA PHE A 217 21.01 3.95 -3.07
C PHE A 217 20.77 5.46 -2.96
N ILE A 218 19.55 5.88 -2.63
CA ILE A 218 19.19 7.30 -2.44
C ILE A 218 20.08 7.94 -1.36
N LEU A 219 20.29 7.28 -0.22
CA LEU A 219 21.17 7.80 0.84
C LEU A 219 22.65 7.88 0.44
N ARG A 220 23.09 7.23 -0.66
CA ARG A 220 24.44 7.39 -1.21
C ARG A 220 24.50 8.52 -2.24
N THR A 221 23.48 8.66 -3.08
CA THR A 221 23.52 9.55 -4.25
C THR A 221 22.86 10.90 -4.02
N ARG A 222 21.75 10.92 -3.26
CA ARG A 222 20.90 12.09 -3.00
C ARG A 222 20.31 12.05 -1.56
N PRO A 223 21.16 12.09 -0.52
CA PRO A 223 20.70 12.04 0.87
C PRO A 223 19.76 13.21 1.24
N ASP A 224 19.89 14.33 0.53
CA ASP A 224 19.04 15.52 0.63
C ASP A 224 17.54 15.20 0.47
N LEU A 225 17.19 14.20 -0.33
CA LEU A 225 15.80 13.82 -0.57
C LEU A 225 15.13 13.26 0.70
N VAL A 226 15.83 12.38 1.42
CA VAL A 226 15.30 11.73 2.64
C VAL A 226 15.22 12.73 3.79
N GLU A 227 16.17 13.66 3.87
CA GLU A 227 16.17 14.73 4.89
C GLU A 227 15.04 15.73 4.64
N ALA A 228 14.85 16.15 3.39
CA ALA A 228 13.73 17.02 3.00
C ALA A 228 12.37 16.34 3.22
N GLY A 229 12.23 15.05 2.91
CA GLY A 229 11.01 14.28 3.20
C GLY A 229 10.70 14.20 4.69
N ARG A 230 11.73 14.03 5.55
CA ARG A 230 11.57 14.05 7.00
C ARG A 230 11.12 15.40 7.57
N ALA A 231 11.65 16.50 7.04
CA ALA A 231 11.24 17.84 7.47
C ALA A 231 9.73 18.08 7.23
N ARG A 232 9.17 17.53 6.14
CA ARG A 232 7.76 17.67 5.76
C ARG A 232 6.78 16.86 6.61
N GLY A 233 7.21 15.76 7.22
CA GLY A 233 6.36 14.99 8.14
C GLY A 233 6.40 15.49 9.59
N GLY A 234 6.12 16.79 9.80
CA GLY A 234 6.00 17.44 11.12
C GLY A 234 4.89 16.84 12.01
N ARG A 235 4.77 17.28 13.28
CA ARG A 235 3.90 16.65 14.32
C ARG A 235 2.44 16.33 13.91
N GLY A 236 1.88 17.02 12.91
CA GLY A 236 0.50 16.86 12.44
C GLY A 236 0.14 15.55 11.72
N TRP A 237 1.10 14.73 11.27
CA TRP A 237 0.76 13.44 10.62
C TRP A 237 0.34 12.36 11.63
N VAL A 238 0.76 12.47 12.90
CA VAL A 238 0.37 11.52 13.97
C VAL A 238 -1.14 11.58 14.21
N ALA A 239 -1.75 12.76 14.13
CA ALA A 239 -3.19 12.93 14.29
C ALA A 239 -3.99 12.31 13.13
N ALA A 240 -3.47 12.34 11.91
CA ALA A 240 -4.10 11.66 10.78
C ALA A 240 -3.91 10.14 10.83
N GLY A 241 -2.77 9.65 11.33
CA GLY A 241 -2.55 8.22 11.56
C GLY A 241 -3.39 7.62 12.70
N LEU A 242 -3.94 8.45 13.59
CA LEU A 242 -4.89 8.01 14.63
C LEU A 242 -6.35 8.01 14.17
N ALA A 243 -6.65 8.65 13.04
CA ALA A 243 -8.01 8.78 12.50
C ALA A 243 -8.35 7.72 11.43
N VAL A 244 -7.38 6.86 11.09
CA VAL A 244 -7.45 5.79 10.08
C VAL A 244 -7.17 4.47 10.76
#